data_AF-A0AAW6FH15-F1
#
_entry.id   AF-A0AAW6FH15-F1
#
_cell.length_a   1.000
_cell.length_b   1.000
_cell.length_c   1.000
_cell.angle_alpha   90.00
_cell.angle_beta   90.00
_cell.angle_gamma   90.00
#
_symmetry.space_group_name_H-M   'P 1'
#
loop_
_entity.id
_entity.type
_entity.pdbx_description
1 polymer ?
#
loop_
_entity_poly.entity_id
_entity_poly.type
_entity_poly.pdbx_seq_one_letter_code
_entity_poly.pdbx_strand_id
1 'polypeptide(L)'
;MLKKLAAQTAIYGISSIIARFLNYLLPPYLTRIMTTGEYGVVTDLYVLIPFILLLLTMGMETGYFHFAGKAGTSEEKRLIFQTTWGIVILVSLLFFGFTLLFFQPLSVVMDYAGTPSYLLLMGSIITVDAVTALPFAKLREENKASAYVKIRVVTILVNLFFVSFFIL
;
A
#
# COMPACT_ATOMS: atom_id res chain seq x y z
N MET A 1 -1.45 -34.33 7.08
CA MET A 1 -1.97 -32.95 7.22
C MET A 1 -0.95 -32.00 7.86
N LEU A 2 -0.42 -32.28 9.06
CA LEU A 2 0.59 -31.45 9.75
C LEU A 2 1.81 -31.07 8.91
N LYS A 3 2.37 -32.00 8.14
CA LYS A 3 3.54 -31.74 7.26
C LYS A 3 3.25 -30.71 6.15
N LYS A 4 2.03 -30.73 5.62
CA LYS A 4 1.58 -29.82 4.55
C LYS A 4 1.30 -28.42 5.12
N LEU A 5 0.74 -28.36 6.33
CA LEU A 5 0.52 -27.14 7.08
C LEU A 5 1.84 -26.47 7.47
N ALA A 6 2.78 -27.23 8.06
CA ALA A 6 4.10 -26.74 8.43
C ALA A 6 4.91 -26.23 7.23
N ALA A 7 4.85 -26.94 6.09
CA ALA A 7 5.49 -26.48 4.86
C ALA A 7 4.88 -25.16 4.34
N GLN A 8 3.55 -25.02 4.39
CA GLN A 8 2.88 -23.77 4.03
C GLN A 8 3.26 -22.65 5.00
N THR A 9 3.18 -22.86 6.31
CA THR A 9 3.57 -21.86 7.33
C THR A 9 5.04 -21.44 7.19
N ALA A 10 5.94 -22.38 6.92
CA ALA A 10 7.35 -22.06 6.68
C ALA A 10 7.52 -21.18 5.44
N ILE A 11 6.87 -21.51 4.32
CA ILE A 11 6.95 -20.71 3.09
C ILE A 11 6.35 -19.31 3.31
N TYR A 12 5.18 -19.22 3.94
CA TYR A 12 4.51 -17.94 4.23
C TYR A 12 5.30 -17.08 5.24
N GLY A 13 5.84 -17.70 6.29
CA GLY A 13 6.65 -17.03 7.31
C GLY A 13 7.98 -16.55 6.77
N ILE A 14 8.72 -17.42 6.09
CA ILE A 14 10.04 -17.09 5.52
C ILE A 14 9.92 -16.02 4.44
N SER A 15 8.94 -16.10 3.54
CA SER A 15 8.72 -15.07 2.52
C SER A 15 8.37 -13.71 3.14
N SER A 16 7.55 -13.68 4.19
CA SER A 16 7.27 -12.45 4.94
C SER A 16 8.48 -11.90 5.68
N ILE A 17 9.34 -12.75 6.22
CA ILE A 17 10.55 -12.33 6.94
C ILE A 17 11.57 -11.75 5.97
N ILE A 18 11.84 -12.43 4.84
CA ILE A 18 12.75 -11.95 3.81
C ILE A 18 12.26 -10.62 3.23
N ALA A 19 10.96 -10.50 2.96
CA ALA A 19 10.34 -9.25 2.52
C ALA A 19 10.59 -8.08 3.49
N ARG A 20 10.40 -8.30 4.79
CA ARG A 20 10.65 -7.29 5.83
C ARG A 20 12.14 -6.99 5.99
N PHE A 21 12.99 -8.01 5.91
CA PHE A 21 14.44 -7.87 6.02
C PHE A 21 15.03 -7.04 4.88
N LEU A 22 14.58 -7.27 3.64
CA LEU A 22 14.97 -6.47 2.49
C LEU A 22 14.52 -5.00 2.64
N ASN A 23 13.29 -4.76 3.12
CA ASN A 23 12.82 -3.41 3.45
C ASN A 23 13.64 -2.75 4.56
N TYR A 24 14.18 -3.53 5.49
CA TYR A 24 15.02 -3.02 6.58
C TYR A 24 16.44 -2.65 6.13
N LEU A 25 16.93 -3.24 5.03
CA LEU A 25 18.24 -2.90 4.45
C LEU A 25 18.21 -1.64 3.58
N LEU A 26 17.03 -1.18 3.14
CA LEU A 26 16.85 0.04 2.36
C LEU A 26 17.25 1.32 3.14
N PRO A 27 16.81 1.54 4.39
CA PRO A 27 17.20 2.69 5.20
C PRO A 27 18.72 2.96 5.30
N PRO A 28 19.58 2.01 5.73
CA PRO A 28 21.02 2.27 5.84
C PRO A 28 21.70 2.52 4.49
N TYR A 29 21.12 2.04 3.39
CA TYR A 29 21.60 2.30 2.03
C TYR A 29 21.19 3.70 1.56
N LEU A 30 19.92 4.08 1.73
CA LEU A 30 19.39 5.40 1.36
C LEU A 30 20.06 6.52 2.16
N THR A 31 20.33 6.34 3.45
CA THR A 31 21.02 7.34 4.29
C THR A 31 22.48 7.60 3.91
N ARG A 32 23.10 6.72 3.10
CA ARG A 32 24.48 6.93 2.61
C ARG A 32 24.53 7.77 1.33
N ILE A 33 23.43 7.85 0.60
CA ILE A 33 23.37 8.46 -0.74
C ILE A 33 22.59 9.77 -0.69
N MET A 34 21.53 9.83 0.12
CA MET A 34 20.72 11.02 0.31
C MET A 34 21.29 11.95 1.38
N THR A 35 21.09 13.25 1.23
CA THR A 35 21.42 14.21 2.28
C THR A 35 20.50 14.06 3.49
N THR A 36 20.95 14.49 4.66
CA THR A 36 20.15 14.45 5.90
C THR A 36 18.82 15.18 5.75
N GLY A 37 18.79 16.27 4.96
CA GLY A 37 17.57 17.02 4.66
C GLY A 37 16.57 16.23 3.82
N GLU A 38 17.00 15.63 2.70
CA GLU A 38 16.11 14.88 1.81
C GLU A 38 15.55 13.61 2.49
N TYR A 39 16.38 12.92 3.26
CA TYR A 39 15.94 11.72 3.99
C TYR A 39 14.95 12.05 5.12
N GLY A 40 15.07 13.24 5.73
CA GLY A 40 14.09 13.77 6.69
C GLY A 40 12.70 13.93 6.07
N VAL A 41 12.62 14.61 4.91
CA VAL A 41 11.36 14.79 4.17
C VAL A 41 10.71 13.45 3.84
N VAL A 42 11.49 12.49 3.33
CA VAL A 42 10.97 11.15 3.01
C VAL A 42 10.40 10.46 4.27
N THR A 43 11.14 10.50 5.37
CA THR A 43 10.71 9.88 6.63
C THR A 43 9.38 10.47 7.13
N ASP A 44 9.25 11.80 7.08
CA ASP A 44 8.03 12.49 7.51
C ASP A 44 6.82 12.12 6.63
N LEU A 45 7.02 12.04 5.30
CA LEU A 45 5.96 11.57 4.39
C LEU A 45 5.56 10.12 4.70
N TYR A 46 6.52 9.23 4.99
CA TYR A 46 6.25 7.83 5.34
C TYR A 46 5.46 7.67 6.65
N VAL A 47 5.62 8.60 7.61
CA VAL A 47 4.81 8.62 8.83
C VAL A 47 3.36 9.01 8.52
N LEU A 48 3.13 9.93 7.58
CA LEU A 48 1.78 10.41 7.20
C LEU A 48 0.97 9.40 6.39
N ILE A 49 1.63 8.62 5.51
CA ILE A 49 0.99 7.63 4.64
C ILE A 49 -0.05 6.74 5.37
N PRO A 50 0.27 6.04 6.48
CA PRO A 50 -0.69 5.14 7.13
C PRO A 50 -1.91 5.86 7.71
N PHE A 51 -1.77 7.11 8.17
CA PHE A 51 -2.91 7.89 8.66
C PHE A 51 -3.85 8.27 7.52
N ILE A 52 -3.30 8.72 6.39
CA ILE A 52 -4.11 9.06 5.22
C ILE A 52 -4.77 7.79 4.67
N LEU A 53 -4.05 6.67 4.58
CA LEU A 53 -4.63 5.40 4.15
C LEU A 53 -5.78 4.94 5.03
N LEU A 54 -5.67 5.10 6.36
CA LEU A 54 -6.76 4.80 7.28
C LEU A 54 -7.99 5.66 7.00
N LEU A 55 -7.79 6.95 6.71
CA LEU A 55 -8.87 7.88 6.35
C LEU A 55 -9.51 7.54 5.01
N LEU A 56 -8.73 7.22 3.98
CA LEU A 56 -9.25 6.93 2.63
C LEU A 56 -9.95 5.57 2.56
N THR A 57 -9.42 4.57 3.26
CA THR A 57 -10.06 3.26 3.31
C THR A 57 -11.28 3.25 4.22
N MET A 58 -11.39 4.20 5.17
CA MET A 58 -12.53 4.37 6.10
C MET A 58 -12.89 3.09 6.86
N GLY A 59 -11.96 2.14 7.00
CA GLY A 59 -12.26 0.82 7.55
C GLY A 59 -13.21 -0.04 6.69
N MET A 60 -13.45 0.32 5.42
CA MET A 60 -14.36 -0.40 4.52
C MET A 60 -13.93 -1.85 4.26
N GLU A 61 -12.65 -2.18 4.48
CA GLU A 61 -12.16 -3.56 4.46
C GLU A 61 -12.86 -4.44 5.52
N THR A 62 -13.00 -3.95 6.76
CA THR A 62 -13.66 -4.71 7.84
C THR A 62 -15.16 -4.81 7.61
N GLY A 63 -15.77 -3.73 7.12
CA GLY A 63 -17.16 -3.72 6.67
C GLY A 63 -17.41 -4.74 5.57
N TYR A 64 -16.54 -4.78 4.55
CA TYR A 64 -16.60 -5.77 3.48
C TYR A 64 -16.58 -7.19 4.02
N PHE A 65 -15.66 -7.54 4.93
CA PHE A 65 -15.64 -8.89 5.52
C PHE A 65 -16.91 -9.24 6.27
N HIS A 66 -17.47 -8.29 7.03
CA HIS A 66 -18.70 -8.50 7.77
C HIS A 66 -19.90 -8.77 6.85
N PHE A 67 -20.08 -7.95 5.81
CA PHE A 67 -21.21 -8.06 4.90
C PHE A 67 -21.04 -9.20 3.88
N ALA A 68 -19.83 -9.39 3.35
CA ALA A 68 -19.53 -10.50 2.45
C ALA A 68 -19.64 -11.85 3.17
N GLY A 69 -19.32 -11.92 4.46
CA GLY A 69 -19.50 -13.14 5.27
C GLY A 69 -20.97 -13.52 5.51
N LYS A 70 -21.89 -12.55 5.45
CA LYS A 70 -23.34 -12.75 5.60
C LYS A 70 -24.10 -12.95 4.29
N ALA A 71 -23.47 -12.66 3.15
CA ALA A 71 -24.09 -12.80 1.84
C ALA A 71 -24.31 -14.28 1.49
N GLY A 72 -25.54 -14.63 1.12
CA GLY A 72 -25.93 -16.00 0.81
C GLY A 72 -25.63 -16.41 -0.63
N THR A 73 -25.46 -15.44 -1.53
CA THR A 73 -25.22 -15.67 -2.95
C THR A 73 -23.94 -14.99 -3.46
N SER A 74 -23.35 -15.56 -4.52
CA SER A 74 -22.17 -14.99 -5.18
C SER A 74 -22.43 -13.63 -5.81
N GLU A 75 -23.66 -13.36 -6.27
CA GLU A 75 -24.05 -12.06 -6.83
C GLU A 75 -24.13 -10.98 -5.76
N GLU A 76 -24.68 -11.27 -4.57
CA GLU A 76 -24.69 -10.33 -3.45
C GLU A 76 -23.28 -9.97 -3.00
N LYS A 77 -22.37 -10.96 -2.91
CA LYS A 77 -20.95 -10.72 -2.62
C LYS A 77 -20.30 -9.83 -3.67
N ARG A 78 -20.63 -10.03 -4.96
CA ARG A 78 -20.11 -9.21 -6.05
C ARG A 78 -20.61 -7.78 -5.97
N LEU A 79 -21.90 -7.58 -5.67
CA LEU A 79 -22.50 -6.27 -5.50
C LEU A 79 -21.85 -5.52 -4.31
N ILE A 80 -21.75 -6.17 -3.14
CA ILE A 80 -21.10 -5.60 -1.95
C ILE A 80 -19.66 -5.19 -2.27
N PHE A 81 -18.91 -6.04 -2.98
CA PHE A 81 -17.56 -5.72 -3.41
C PHE A 81 -17.54 -4.50 -4.35
N GLN A 82 -18.36 -4.48 -5.40
CA GLN A 82 -18.39 -3.39 -6.38
C GLN A 82 -18.76 -2.05 -5.74
N THR A 83 -19.77 -2.03 -4.88
CA THR A 83 -20.18 -0.81 -4.18
C THR A 83 -19.10 -0.31 -3.24
N THR A 84 -18.53 -1.19 -2.42
CA THR A 84 -17.48 -0.84 -1.46
C THR A 84 -16.22 -0.36 -2.20
N TRP A 85 -15.83 -1.06 -3.27
CA TRP A 85 -14.64 -0.70 -4.06
C TRP A 85 -14.83 0.61 -4.79
N GLY A 86 -16.02 0.83 -5.37
CA GLY A 86 -16.36 2.07 -6.07
C GLY A 86 -16.27 3.30 -5.16
N ILE A 87 -16.73 3.19 -3.91
CA ILE A 87 -16.61 4.26 -2.92
C ILE A 87 -15.14 4.54 -2.59
N VAL A 88 -14.35 3.49 -2.32
CA VAL A 88 -12.92 3.66 -2.02
C VAL A 88 -12.16 4.28 -3.20
N ILE A 89 -12.46 3.86 -4.43
CA ILE A 89 -11.90 4.46 -5.65
C ILE A 89 -12.29 5.93 -5.75
N LEU A 90 -13.56 6.27 -5.57
CA LEU A 90 -14.04 7.64 -5.67
C LEU A 90 -13.35 8.55 -4.67
N VAL A 91 -13.29 8.16 -3.40
CA VAL A 91 -12.62 8.93 -2.34
C VAL A 91 -11.12 9.06 -2.61
N SER A 92 -10.48 7.98 -3.06
CA SER A 92 -9.04 7.99 -3.39
C SER A 92 -8.74 8.90 -4.60
N LEU A 93 -9.61 8.91 -5.62
CA LEU A 93 -9.47 9.80 -6.78
C LEU A 93 -9.71 11.27 -6.40
N LEU A 94 -10.67 11.56 -5.52
CA LEU A 94 -10.88 12.91 -4.99
C LEU A 94 -9.66 13.40 -4.21
N PHE A 95 -9.08 12.54 -3.37
CA PHE A 95 -7.82 12.83 -2.66
C PHE A 95 -6.66 13.07 -3.63
N PHE A 96 -6.52 12.23 -4.66
CA PHE A 96 -5.47 12.41 -5.66
C PHE A 96 -5.64 13.70 -6.46
N GLY A 97 -6.87 14.01 -6.87
CA GLY A 97 -7.21 15.27 -7.54
C GLY A 97 -6.92 16.48 -6.66
N PHE A 98 -7.25 16.42 -5.38
CA PHE A 98 -6.89 17.44 -4.41
C PHE A 98 -5.36 17.60 -4.31
N THR A 99 -4.63 16.49 -4.19
CA THR A 99 -3.16 16.52 -4.15
C THR A 99 -2.59 17.15 -5.43
N LEU A 100 -3.10 16.81 -6.61
CA LEU A 100 -2.67 17.38 -7.89
C LEU A 100 -2.93 18.89 -8.01
N LEU A 101 -4.01 19.39 -7.43
CA LEU A 101 -4.34 20.81 -7.48
C LEU A 101 -3.57 21.63 -6.44
N PHE A 102 -3.29 21.03 -5.28
CA PHE A 102 -2.71 21.73 -4.13
C PHE A 102 -1.27 21.31 -3.79
N PHE A 103 -0.57 20.53 -4.62
CA PHE A 103 0.78 20.06 -4.29
C PHE A 103 1.79 21.21 -4.06
N GLN A 104 1.69 22.32 -4.81
CA GLN A 104 2.56 23.49 -4.62
C GLN A 104 2.31 24.23 -3.30
N PRO A 105 1.08 24.64 -2.94
CA PRO A 105 0.85 25.27 -1.65
C PRO A 105 1.13 24.32 -0.49
N LEU A 106 0.84 23.02 -0.64
CA LEU A 106 1.19 22.02 0.37
C LEU A 106 2.71 21.89 0.54
N SER A 107 3.50 21.97 -0.53
CA SER A 107 4.97 21.91 -0.42
C SER A 107 5.53 23.11 0.32
N VAL A 108 4.92 24.29 0.20
CA VAL A 108 5.34 25.48 0.96
C VAL A 108 4.95 25.38 2.44
N VAL A 109 3.72 24.93 2.74
CA VAL A 109 3.24 24.78 4.13
C VAL A 109 4.01 23.70 4.89
N MET A 110 4.39 22.62 4.20
CA MET A 110 5.15 21.52 4.79
C MET A 110 6.67 21.74 4.78
N ASP A 111 7.14 22.93 4.38
CA ASP A 111 8.57 23.29 4.27
C ASP A 111 9.37 22.40 3.30
N TYR A 112 8.69 21.88 2.27
CA TYR A 112 9.23 21.04 1.20
C TYR A 112 9.29 21.78 -0.15
N ALA A 113 9.39 23.11 -0.12
CA ALA A 113 9.29 23.95 -1.32
C ALA A 113 10.29 23.58 -2.42
N GLY A 114 11.44 22.99 -2.07
CA GLY A 114 12.46 22.52 -3.01
C GLY A 114 12.11 21.22 -3.76
N THR A 115 11.17 20.40 -3.26
CA THR A 115 10.83 19.08 -3.85
C THR A 115 9.30 18.80 -3.89
N PRO A 116 8.51 19.62 -4.62
CA PRO A 116 7.05 19.43 -4.72
C PRO A 116 6.65 18.07 -5.34
N SER A 117 7.56 17.47 -6.11
CA SER A 117 7.38 16.15 -6.72
C SER A 117 7.20 15.03 -5.70
N TYR A 118 7.76 15.14 -4.49
CA TYR A 118 7.60 14.13 -3.44
C TYR A 118 6.17 14.02 -2.94
N LEU A 119 5.43 15.14 -2.87
CA LEU A 119 4.02 15.13 -2.51
C LEU A 119 3.15 14.46 -3.57
N LEU A 120 3.48 14.66 -4.86
CA LEU A 120 2.79 13.98 -5.97
C LEU A 120 3.07 12.47 -5.96
N LEU A 121 4.31 12.07 -5.69
CA LEU A 121 4.68 10.66 -5.54
C LEU A 121 3.97 10.02 -4.34
N MET A 122 3.96 10.68 -3.19
CA MET A 122 3.23 10.21 -2.00
C MET A 122 1.74 10.08 -2.30
N GLY A 123 1.12 11.10 -2.88
CA GLY A 123 -0.30 11.07 -3.24
C GLY A 123 -0.63 9.91 -4.19
N SER A 124 0.25 9.65 -5.16
CA SER A 124 0.11 8.53 -6.09
C SER A 124 0.18 7.18 -5.38
N ILE A 125 1.19 6.99 -4.51
CA ILE A 125 1.37 5.75 -3.73
C ILE A 125 0.15 5.48 -2.86
N ILE A 126 -0.29 6.49 -2.09
CA ILE A 126 -1.45 6.38 -1.21
C ILE A 126 -2.71 6.02 -2.00
N THR A 127 -2.91 6.64 -3.17
CA THR A 127 -4.09 6.38 -4.02
C THR A 127 -4.10 4.94 -4.51
N VAL A 128 -2.96 4.43 -5.00
CA VAL A 128 -2.83 3.05 -5.45
C VAL A 128 -3.02 2.07 -4.28
N ASP A 129 -2.42 2.35 -3.13
CA ASP A 129 -2.54 1.51 -1.94
C ASP A 129 -3.98 1.45 -1.43
N ALA A 130 -4.68 2.58 -1.36
CA ALA A 130 -6.09 2.62 -0.96
C ALA A 130 -6.99 1.84 -1.93
N VAL A 131 -6.80 2.00 -3.25
CA VAL A 131 -7.59 1.29 -4.26
C VAL A 131 -7.32 -0.22 -4.26
N THR A 132 -6.08 -0.63 -3.99
CA THR A 132 -5.70 -2.05 -3.97
C THR A 132 -6.01 -2.75 -2.65
N ALA A 133 -6.25 -2.00 -1.57
CA ALA A 133 -6.61 -2.51 -0.25
C ALA A 133 -7.80 -3.49 -0.32
N LEU A 134 -8.89 -3.08 -0.98
CA LEU A 134 -10.11 -3.90 -1.05
C LEU A 134 -10.01 -5.14 -1.95
N PRO A 135 -9.40 -5.10 -3.16
CA PRO A 135 -9.05 -6.30 -3.91
C PRO A 135 -8.20 -7.29 -3.10
N PHE A 136 -7.25 -6.80 -2.30
CA PHE A 136 -6.49 -7.65 -1.40
C PHE A 136 -7.34 -8.25 -0.29
N ALA A 137 -8.28 -7.48 0.28
CA ALA A 137 -9.25 -8.01 1.23
C ALA A 137 -10.11 -9.13 0.62
N LYS A 138 -10.59 -8.96 -0.62
CA LYS A 138 -11.31 -10.00 -1.37
C LYS A 138 -10.47 -11.27 -1.59
N LEU A 139 -9.20 -11.13 -1.99
CA LEU A 139 -8.31 -12.30 -2.13
C LEU A 139 -8.09 -13.05 -0.82
N ARG A 140 -8.12 -12.35 0.32
CA ARG A 140 -8.07 -12.96 1.67
C ARG A 140 -9.36 -13.68 2.02
N GLU A 141 -10.53 -13.10 1.71
CA GLU A 141 -11.84 -13.74 1.92
C GLU A 141 -11.96 -15.05 1.13
N GLU A 142 -11.54 -15.04 -0.13
CA GLU A 142 -11.56 -16.23 -1.01
C GLU A 142 -10.48 -17.27 -0.64
N ASN A 143 -9.73 -17.08 0.45
CA ASN A 143 -8.60 -17.92 0.87
C ASN A 143 -7.51 -18.11 -0.21
N LYS A 144 -7.40 -17.20 -1.18
CA LYS A 144 -6.39 -17.22 -2.26
C LYS A 144 -5.07 -16.60 -1.79
N ALA A 145 -4.56 -17.07 -0.66
CA ALA A 145 -3.34 -16.57 -0.03
C ALA A 145 -2.10 -16.63 -0.95
N SER A 146 -2.05 -17.61 -1.86
CA SER A 146 -0.94 -17.75 -2.83
C SER A 146 -0.89 -16.62 -3.86
N ALA A 147 -2.02 -16.08 -4.30
CA ALA A 147 -2.08 -14.95 -5.23
C ALA A 147 -1.67 -13.65 -4.51
N TYR A 148 -2.16 -13.44 -3.28
CA TYR A 148 -1.77 -12.30 -2.44
C TYR A 148 -0.26 -12.23 -2.22
N VAL A 149 0.36 -13.36 -1.86
CA VAL A 149 1.80 -13.44 -1.63
C VAL A 149 2.59 -13.22 -2.92
N LYS A 150 2.18 -13.80 -4.04
CA LYS A 150 2.85 -13.57 -5.34
C LYS A 150 2.85 -12.10 -5.71
N ILE A 151 1.70 -11.43 -5.65
CA ILE A 151 1.61 -9.99 -5.99
C ILE A 151 2.52 -9.19 -5.07
N ARG A 152 2.46 -9.43 -3.75
CA ARG A 152 3.25 -8.69 -2.78
C ARG A 152 4.76 -8.91 -2.93
N VAL A 153 5.19 -10.12 -3.24
CA VAL A 153 6.60 -10.44 -3.51
C VAL A 153 7.05 -9.75 -4.81
N VAL A 154 6.25 -9.79 -5.87
CA VAL A 154 6.57 -9.09 -7.12
C VAL A 154 6.69 -7.58 -6.89
N THR A 155 5.78 -6.96 -6.13
CA THR A 155 5.87 -5.54 -5.79
C THR A 155 7.18 -5.21 -5.07
N ILE A 156 7.60 -6.04 -4.11
CA ILE A 156 8.87 -5.84 -3.39
C ILE A 156 10.07 -6.00 -4.33
N LEU A 157 10.08 -7.02 -5.19
CA LEU A 157 11.17 -7.25 -6.14
C LEU A 157 11.28 -6.12 -7.16
N VAL A 158 10.15 -5.63 -7.66
CA VAL A 158 10.10 -4.47 -8.56
C VAL A 158 10.59 -3.22 -7.84
N ASN A 159 10.14 -2.96 -6.61
CA ASN A 159 10.64 -1.84 -5.82
C ASN A 159 12.16 -1.92 -5.61
N LEU A 160 12.68 -3.08 -5.22
CA LEU A 160 14.10 -3.31 -5.02
C LEU A 160 14.89 -3.12 -6.33
N PHE A 161 14.37 -3.62 -7.45
CA PHE A 161 14.95 -3.44 -8.78
C PHE A 161 15.04 -1.96 -9.16
N PHE A 162 13.92 -1.22 -9.05
CA PHE A 162 13.91 0.21 -9.37
C PHE A 162 14.84 1.01 -8.46
N VAL A 163 14.85 0.74 -7.16
CA VAL A 163 15.80 1.39 -6.23
C VAL A 163 17.24 1.09 -6.63
N SER A 164 17.58 -0.16 -6.97
CA SER A 164 18.93 -0.51 -7.41
C SER A 164 19.30 0.09 -8.76
N PHE A 165 18.36 0.20 -9.71
CA PHE A 165 18.63 0.65 -11.07
C PHE A 165 18.66 2.17 -11.22
N PHE A 166 17.86 2.92 -10.46
CA PHE A 166 17.84 4.39 -10.53
C PHE A 166 18.91 5.06 -9.66
N ILE A 167 19.48 4.33 -8.71
CA ILE A 167 20.44 4.87 -7.74
C ILE A 167 21.90 4.42 -8.02
N LEU A 168 22.13 3.28 -8.71
CA LEU A 168 23.42 2.95 -9.33
C LEU A 168 23.62 3.69 -10.66
#